data_AF-A0A915BIV9-F1
#
_entry.id   AF-A0A915BIV9-F1
#
_cell.length_a   1.000
_cell.length_b   1.000
_cell.length_c   1.000
_cell.angle_alpha   90.00
_cell.angle_beta   90.00
_cell.angle_gamma   90.00
#
_symmetry.space_group_name_H-M   'P 1'
#
loop_
_entity.id
_entity.type
_entity.pdbx_description
1 polymer ?
#
loop_
_entity_poly.entity_id
_entity_poly.type
_entity_poly.pdbx_seq_one_letter_code
_entity_poly.pdbx_strand_id
1 'polypeptide(L)'
;IMAGFSEMAMAKRLETLNTTTQSIQTLSMWLLHHQKHNADNIVHLWLKEVKKEIRPVRLINLLYLANDVIQNSRRQCPDFMNLFYGVLEPAFKHVSMHADSQAVIALKKILRVFRERQIYPSPKIDRLVSIVTSTLTGVRLVEFNVDMGGIPGDSSSKLRLTPTTPPNVGKLAADSPQISTPADESPEPKRSRVENFDFKAMTQTAEELLTILKKLE
;
A
#
# COMPACT_ATOMS: atom_id res chain seq x y z
N ILE A 1 -13.39 1.34 -21.06
CA ILE A 1 -12.70 2.64 -21.30
C ILE A 1 -12.34 3.21 -19.94
N MET A 2 -11.05 3.30 -19.59
CA MET A 2 -10.65 4.01 -18.36
C MET A 2 -11.00 5.50 -18.57
N ALA A 3 -11.68 6.11 -17.60
CA ALA A 3 -12.03 7.53 -17.69
C ALA A 3 -10.76 8.38 -17.88
N GLY A 4 -10.81 9.35 -18.78
CA GLY A 4 -9.65 10.21 -19.08
C GLY A 4 -9.15 11.00 -17.86
N PHE A 5 -7.89 11.39 -17.90
CA PHE A 5 -7.28 12.18 -16.83
C PHE A 5 -7.73 13.64 -16.89
N SER A 6 -8.13 14.17 -15.73
CA SER A 6 -8.19 15.60 -15.46
C SER A 6 -7.94 15.83 -13.98
N GLU A 7 -7.49 17.02 -13.62
CA GLU A 7 -7.28 17.40 -12.20
C GLU A 7 -8.55 17.23 -11.37
N MET A 8 -9.70 17.64 -11.93
CA MET A 8 -11.01 17.49 -11.29
C MET A 8 -11.40 16.02 -11.11
N ALA A 9 -11.13 15.17 -12.11
CA ALA A 9 -11.39 13.74 -12.01
C ALA A 9 -10.53 13.08 -10.92
N MET A 10 -9.26 13.47 -10.82
CA MET A 10 -8.37 12.99 -9.75
C MET A 10 -8.85 13.46 -8.38
N ALA A 11 -9.17 14.75 -8.22
CA ALA A 11 -9.66 15.31 -6.96
C ALA A 11 -10.92 14.58 -6.46
N LYS A 12 -11.89 14.35 -7.34
CA LYS A 12 -13.12 13.60 -7.02
C LYS A 12 -12.82 12.15 -6.58
N ARG A 13 -11.84 11.49 -7.20
CA ARG A 13 -11.43 10.13 -6.83
C ARG A 13 -10.69 10.11 -5.49
N LEU A 14 -9.88 11.12 -5.18
CA LEU A 14 -9.23 11.26 -3.88
C LEU A 14 -10.25 11.56 -2.77
N GLU A 15 -11.31 12.30 -3.08
CA GLU A 15 -12.41 12.57 -2.15
C GLU A 15 -13.14 11.27 -1.73
N THR A 16 -13.39 10.36 -2.67
CA THR A 16 -14.07 9.08 -2.40
C THR A 16 -13.15 7.96 -1.93
N LEU A 17 -11.84 8.20 -1.84
CA LEU A 17 -10.86 7.23 -1.37
C LEU A 17 -11.14 6.80 0.08
N ASN A 18 -11.19 5.49 0.30
CA ASN A 18 -11.43 4.87 1.61
C ASN A 18 -10.35 3.84 1.97
N THR A 19 -10.51 3.19 3.13
CA THR A 19 -9.54 2.26 3.71
C THR A 19 -9.48 0.89 3.03
N THR A 20 -10.43 0.58 2.13
CA THR A 20 -10.50 -0.74 1.50
C THR A 20 -9.39 -0.93 0.47
N THR A 21 -8.83 -2.14 0.43
CA THR A 21 -7.82 -2.52 -0.57
C THR A 21 -8.31 -2.26 -1.99
N GLN A 22 -9.58 -2.56 -2.29
CA GLN A 22 -10.16 -2.35 -3.61
C GLN A 22 -10.20 -0.86 -4.01
N SER A 23 -10.60 0.04 -3.10
CA SER A 23 -10.62 1.48 -3.37
C SER A 23 -9.22 2.00 -3.69
N ILE A 24 -8.23 1.61 -2.88
CA ILE A 24 -6.82 2.00 -3.06
C ILE A 24 -6.26 1.46 -4.37
N GLN A 25 -6.41 0.16 -4.64
CA GLN A 25 -5.87 -0.48 -5.85
C GLN A 25 -6.50 0.07 -7.12
N THR A 26 -7.83 0.27 -7.12
CA THR A 26 -8.54 0.80 -8.29
C THR A 26 -8.02 2.20 -8.64
N LEU A 27 -7.84 3.06 -7.63
CA LEU A 27 -7.31 4.40 -7.88
C LEU A 27 -5.83 4.35 -8.26
N SER A 28 -5.03 3.52 -7.60
CA SER A 28 -3.61 3.31 -7.92
C SER A 28 -3.40 2.90 -9.37
N MET A 29 -4.15 1.89 -9.84
CA MET A 29 -4.14 1.45 -11.24
C MET A 29 -4.54 2.56 -12.21
N TRP A 30 -5.54 3.36 -11.86
CA TRP A 30 -5.94 4.50 -12.67
C TRP A 30 -4.84 5.57 -12.75
N LEU A 31 -4.14 5.85 -11.66
CA LEU A 31 -3.00 6.79 -11.66
C LEU A 31 -1.82 6.24 -12.47
N LEU A 32 -1.48 4.96 -12.31
CA LEU A 32 -0.41 4.30 -13.06
C LEU A 32 -0.69 4.25 -14.57
N HIS A 33 -1.95 4.15 -14.98
CA HIS A 33 -2.32 4.22 -16.40
C HIS A 33 -2.05 5.62 -16.99
N HIS A 34 -2.29 6.68 -16.22
CA HIS A 34 -2.19 8.06 -16.70
C HIS A 34 -0.84 8.74 -16.43
N GLN A 35 0.05 8.08 -15.68
CA GLN A 35 1.34 8.65 -15.26
C GLN A 35 2.19 9.14 -16.43
N LYS A 36 2.19 8.44 -17.58
CA LYS A 36 3.09 8.73 -18.71
C LYS A 36 3.02 10.19 -19.18
N HIS A 37 1.85 10.81 -19.08
CA HIS A 37 1.63 12.18 -19.52
C HIS A 37 1.29 13.13 -18.37
N ASN A 38 1.07 12.63 -17.15
CA ASN A 38 0.51 13.40 -16.05
C ASN A 38 1.22 13.17 -14.70
N ALA A 39 2.41 12.57 -14.68
CA ALA A 39 3.12 12.20 -13.46
C ALA A 39 3.29 13.38 -12.49
N ASP A 40 3.80 14.52 -12.96
CA ASP A 40 3.97 15.73 -12.14
C ASP A 40 2.65 16.24 -11.56
N ASN A 41 1.61 16.31 -12.39
CA ASN A 41 0.27 16.74 -11.97
C ASN A 41 -0.29 15.79 -10.90
N ILE A 42 -0.15 14.48 -11.10
CA ILE A 42 -0.61 13.47 -10.14
C ILE A 42 0.08 13.66 -8.78
N VAL A 43 1.40 13.76 -8.78
CA VAL A 43 2.20 13.91 -7.55
C VAL A 43 1.87 15.23 -6.84
N HIS A 44 1.74 16.32 -7.61
CA HIS A 44 1.38 17.63 -7.07
C HIS A 44 -0.03 17.65 -6.46
N LEU A 45 -1.03 17.11 -7.17
CA LEU A 45 -2.40 17.06 -6.68
C LEU A 45 -2.54 16.18 -5.44
N TRP A 46 -1.85 15.04 -5.42
CA TRP A 46 -1.82 14.18 -4.22
C TRP A 46 -1.25 14.94 -3.02
N LEU A 47 -0.12 15.64 -3.17
CA LEU A 47 0.47 16.42 -2.07
C LEU A 47 -0.46 17.56 -1.63
N LYS A 48 -1.11 18.24 -2.57
CA LYS A 48 -2.09 19.29 -2.29
C LYS A 48 -3.25 18.76 -1.44
N GLU A 49 -3.77 17.58 -1.77
CA GLU A 49 -4.85 16.95 -1.01
C GLU A 49 -4.38 16.50 0.39
N VAL A 50 -3.15 15.94 0.50
CA VAL A 50 -2.55 15.61 1.81
C VAL A 50 -2.47 16.85 2.71
N LYS A 51 -1.98 17.98 2.19
CA LYS A 51 -1.82 19.22 2.95
C LYS A 51 -3.15 19.88 3.34
N LYS A 52 -4.21 19.63 2.58
CA LYS A 52 -5.57 20.13 2.87
C LYS A 52 -6.24 19.34 3.98
N GLU A 53 -5.87 18.07 4.15
CA GLU A 53 -6.51 17.16 5.09
C GLU A 53 -5.89 17.25 6.49
N ILE A 54 -6.73 17.17 7.52
CA ILE A 54 -6.34 17.17 8.93
C ILE A 54 -6.83 15.92 9.68
N ARG A 55 -7.76 15.16 9.09
CA ARG A 55 -8.33 13.96 9.70
C ARG A 55 -7.35 12.79 9.55
N PRO A 56 -6.89 12.15 10.65
CA PRO A 56 -5.90 11.08 10.60
C PRO A 56 -6.30 9.92 9.67
N VAL A 57 -7.57 9.48 9.73
CA VAL A 57 -8.09 8.39 8.89
C VAL A 57 -7.93 8.67 7.40
N ARG A 58 -8.19 9.91 6.96
CA ARG A 58 -8.06 10.31 5.55
C ARG A 58 -6.60 10.43 5.13
N LEU A 59 -5.75 10.95 6.01
CA LEU A 59 -4.29 10.98 5.79
C LEU A 59 -3.70 9.58 5.63
N ILE A 60 -4.15 8.60 6.43
CA ILE A 60 -3.75 7.20 6.30
C ILE A 60 -4.14 6.64 4.93
N ASN A 61 -5.35 6.90 4.44
CA ASN A 61 -5.78 6.44 3.12
C ASN A 61 -4.92 7.02 2.00
N LEU A 62 -4.63 8.33 2.06
CA LEU A 62 -3.77 9.00 1.09
C LEU A 62 -2.33 8.45 1.10
N LEU A 63 -1.80 8.13 2.29
CA LEU A 63 -0.49 7.49 2.42
C LEU A 63 -0.48 6.07 1.84
N TYR A 64 -1.51 5.27 2.09
CA TYR A 64 -1.59 3.93 1.52
C TYR A 64 -1.75 3.94 0.00
N LEU A 65 -2.47 4.92 -0.55
CA LEU A 65 -2.50 5.15 -2.00
C LEU A 65 -1.10 5.44 -2.55
N ALA A 66 -0.37 6.40 -1.97
CA ALA A 66 0.98 6.72 -2.43
C ALA A 66 1.91 5.51 -2.32
N ASN A 67 1.84 4.77 -1.22
CA ASN A 67 2.59 3.55 -1.03
C ASN A 67 2.31 2.50 -2.13
N ASP A 68 1.04 2.27 -2.46
CA ASP A 68 0.67 1.30 -3.50
C ASP A 68 1.15 1.74 -4.88
N VAL A 69 0.96 3.02 -5.23
CA VAL A 69 1.43 3.59 -6.50
C VAL A 69 2.95 3.51 -6.62
N ILE A 70 3.69 3.87 -5.58
CA ILE A 70 5.17 3.85 -5.56
C ILE A 70 5.69 2.42 -5.73
N GLN A 71 5.10 1.45 -5.03
CA GLN A 71 5.56 0.06 -5.13
C GLN A 71 5.28 -0.53 -6.51
N ASN A 72 4.13 -0.22 -7.09
CA ASN A 72 3.71 -0.73 -8.39
C ASN A 72 4.34 0.02 -9.58
N SER A 73 4.82 1.26 -9.39
CA SER A 73 5.52 2.02 -10.42
C SER A 73 6.95 1.54 -10.67
N ARG A 74 7.60 0.84 -9.72
CA ARG A 74 9.00 0.39 -9.83
C ARG A 74 9.34 -0.34 -11.13
N ARG A 75 8.43 -1.18 -11.63
CA ARG A 75 8.64 -1.97 -12.85
C ARG A 75 8.27 -1.22 -14.13
N GLN A 76 7.32 -0.29 -14.04
CA GLN A 76 6.67 0.33 -15.20
C GLN A 76 7.20 1.74 -15.48
N CYS A 77 7.57 2.50 -14.44
CA CYS A 77 8.06 3.88 -14.53
C CYS A 77 8.88 4.25 -13.28
N PRO A 78 10.20 3.99 -13.29
CA PRO A 78 11.09 4.35 -12.19
C PRO A 78 11.10 5.86 -11.90
N ASP A 79 10.91 6.70 -12.92
CA ASP A 79 10.88 8.16 -12.76
C ASP A 79 9.69 8.61 -11.92
N PHE A 80 8.56 7.91 -12.00
CA PHE A 80 7.38 8.24 -11.20
C PHE A 80 7.64 8.03 -9.70
N MET A 81 8.39 6.97 -9.35
CA MET A 81 8.86 6.76 -7.98
C MET A 81 9.78 7.92 -7.53
N ASN A 82 10.69 8.38 -8.38
CA ASN A 82 11.57 9.50 -8.05
C ASN A 82 10.79 10.82 -7.83
N LEU A 83 9.77 11.09 -8.65
CA LEU A 83 8.90 12.25 -8.48
C LEU A 83 8.14 12.20 -7.14
N PHE A 84 7.58 11.03 -6.80
CA PHE A 84 6.94 10.84 -5.50
C PHE A 84 7.88 11.15 -4.34
N TYR A 85 9.14 10.68 -4.40
CA TYR A 85 10.10 10.97 -3.34
C TYR A 85 10.24 12.47 -3.06
N GLY A 86 10.23 13.31 -4.09
CA GLY A 86 10.31 14.77 -3.97
C GLY A 86 9.18 15.39 -3.14
N VAL A 87 8.03 14.72 -3.01
CA VAL A 87 6.90 15.17 -2.20
C VAL A 87 6.68 14.38 -0.91
N LEU A 88 7.41 13.28 -0.68
CA LEU A 88 7.26 12.49 0.55
C LEU A 88 7.71 13.28 1.78
N GLU A 89 8.82 14.02 1.71
CA GLU A 89 9.31 14.81 2.85
C GLU A 89 8.24 15.78 3.41
N PRO A 90 7.66 16.69 2.60
CA PRO A 90 6.60 17.58 3.09
C PRO A 90 5.31 16.84 3.48
N ALA A 91 4.96 15.74 2.80
CA ALA A 91 3.78 14.95 3.14
C ALA A 91 3.93 14.27 4.50
N PHE A 92 5.05 13.60 4.76
CA PHE A 92 5.33 12.89 6.01
C PHE A 92 5.40 13.87 7.19
N LYS A 93 5.98 15.06 6.99
CA LYS A 93 5.94 16.14 7.98
C LYS A 93 4.50 16.51 8.32
N HIS A 94 3.68 16.81 7.31
CA HIS A 94 2.28 17.20 7.51
C HIS A 94 1.48 16.11 8.22
N VAL A 95 1.58 14.85 7.78
CA VAL A 95 0.89 13.73 8.44
C VAL A 95 1.31 13.61 9.90
N SER A 96 2.61 13.75 10.19
CA SER A 96 3.13 13.65 11.56
C SER A 96 2.58 14.74 12.49
N MET A 97 2.33 15.96 11.97
CA MET A 97 1.70 17.05 12.75
C MET A 97 0.27 16.72 13.16
N HIS A 98 -0.44 15.94 12.35
CA HIS A 98 -1.85 15.58 12.54
C HIS A 98 -2.03 14.09 12.91
N ALA A 99 -0.96 13.39 13.30
CA ALA A 99 -1.00 11.95 13.50
C ALA A 99 -1.70 11.55 14.81
N ASP A 100 -2.57 10.55 14.74
CA ASP A 100 -2.97 9.73 15.88
C ASP A 100 -2.12 8.43 15.92
N SER A 101 -2.38 7.55 16.90
CA SER A 101 -1.64 6.29 17.01
C SER A 101 -1.77 5.41 15.75
N GLN A 102 -2.92 5.43 15.06
CA GLN A 102 -3.10 4.67 13.81
C GLN A 102 -2.27 5.25 12.66
N ALA A 103 -2.19 6.57 12.56
CA ALA A 103 -1.36 7.25 11.57
C ALA A 103 0.13 7.01 11.82
N VAL A 104 0.58 7.01 13.09
CA VAL A 104 1.95 6.63 13.47
C VAL A 104 2.25 5.19 13.04
N ILE A 105 1.34 4.25 13.27
CA ILE A 105 1.47 2.86 12.83
C ILE A 105 1.58 2.79 11.30
N ALA A 106 0.75 3.55 10.56
CA ALA A 106 0.79 3.58 9.10
C ALA A 106 2.13 4.12 8.56
N LEU A 107 2.61 5.25 9.10
CA LEU A 107 3.91 5.85 8.76
C LEU A 107 5.05 4.84 8.98
N LYS A 108 5.08 4.20 10.16
CA LYS A 108 6.08 3.18 10.52
C LYS A 108 6.05 2.01 9.53
N LYS A 109 4.85 1.48 9.23
CA LYS A 109 4.68 0.35 8.29
C LYS A 109 5.21 0.70 6.91
N ILE A 110 4.89 1.88 6.38
CA ILE A 110 5.34 2.30 5.04
C ILE A 110 6.86 2.45 5.01
N LEU A 111 7.47 3.07 6.02
CA LEU A 111 8.94 3.23 6.09
C LEU A 111 9.66 1.88 6.19
N ARG A 112 9.13 0.94 6.97
CA ARG A 112 9.63 -0.45 7.02
C ARG A 112 9.55 -1.12 5.65
N VAL A 113 8.40 -1.04 4.98
CA VAL A 113 8.23 -1.59 3.63
C VAL A 113 9.20 -0.96 2.63
N PHE A 114 9.43 0.34 2.72
CA PHE A 114 10.41 1.02 1.87
C PHE A 114 11.82 0.48 2.06
N ARG A 115 12.21 0.17 3.30
CA ARG A 115 13.52 -0.40 3.64
C ARG A 115 13.63 -1.86 3.23
N GLU A 116 12.68 -2.69 3.65
CA GLU A 116 12.65 -4.14 3.39
C GLU A 116 12.63 -4.46 1.90
N ARG A 117 11.83 -3.71 1.12
CA ARG A 117 11.71 -3.93 -0.34
C ARG A 117 12.70 -3.13 -1.17
N GLN A 118 13.61 -2.39 -0.52
CA GLN A 118 14.56 -1.49 -1.17
C GLN A 118 13.88 -0.57 -2.20
N ILE A 119 12.77 0.06 -1.78
CA ILE A 119 12.03 1.02 -2.62
C ILE A 119 12.90 2.25 -2.87
N TYR A 120 13.52 2.75 -1.80
CA TYR A 120 14.50 3.82 -1.85
C TYR A 120 15.80 3.41 -1.16
N PRO A 121 16.94 4.01 -1.51
CA PRO A 121 18.20 3.84 -0.77
C PRO A 121 18.05 4.21 0.71
N SER A 122 18.80 3.55 1.59
CA SER A 122 18.73 3.77 3.04
C SER A 122 18.82 5.25 3.46
N PRO A 123 19.74 6.09 2.92
CA PRO A 123 19.83 7.50 3.32
C PRO A 123 18.54 8.29 3.06
N LYS A 124 17.81 7.97 1.99
CA LYS A 124 16.53 8.59 1.66
C LYS A 124 15.44 8.17 2.66
N ILE A 125 15.45 6.91 3.09
CA ILE A 125 14.51 6.41 4.09
C ILE A 125 14.84 7.03 5.46
N ASP A 126 16.11 7.07 5.85
CA ASP A 126 16.57 7.64 7.12
C ASP A 126 16.22 9.13 7.22
N ARG A 127 16.27 9.85 6.10
CA ARG A 127 15.78 11.23 6.00
C ARG A 127 14.28 11.33 6.31
N LEU A 128 13.45 10.46 5.74
CA LEU A 128 12.01 10.44 6.04
C LEU A 128 11.74 10.08 7.51
N VAL A 129 12.50 9.12 8.07
CA VAL A 129 12.42 8.78 9.51
C VAL A 129 12.73 10.01 10.36
N SER A 130 13.83 10.72 10.06
CA SER A 130 14.22 11.94 10.79
C SER A 130 13.13 13.01 10.75
N ILE A 131 12.45 13.20 9.61
CA ILE A 131 11.33 14.14 9.50
C ILE A 131 10.18 13.75 10.42
N VAL A 132 9.80 12.47 10.43
CA VAL A 132 8.72 11.98 11.29
C VAL A 132 9.10 12.14 12.77
N THR A 133 10.29 11.66 13.16
CA THR A 133 10.80 11.72 14.53
C THR A 133 10.93 13.15 15.04
N SER A 134 11.37 14.10 14.20
CA SER A 134 11.48 15.53 14.58
C SER A 134 10.14 16.25 14.72
N THR A 135 9.07 15.69 14.14
CA THR A 135 7.74 16.30 14.14
C THR A 135 6.82 15.69 15.22
N LEU A 136 6.96 14.38 15.48
CA LEU A 136 6.21 13.71 16.52
C LEU A 136 6.67 14.13 17.92
N THR A 137 5.74 14.15 18.88
CA THR A 137 6.00 14.52 20.28
C THR A 137 5.36 13.52 21.24
N GLY A 138 5.89 13.46 22.47
CA GLY A 138 5.33 12.67 23.56
C GLY A 138 5.18 11.18 23.25
N VAL A 139 4.03 10.60 23.62
CA VAL A 139 3.73 9.16 23.47
C VAL A 139 3.87 8.70 22.02
N ARG A 140 3.44 9.51 21.04
CA ARG A 140 3.52 9.16 19.61
C ARG A 140 4.96 8.97 19.12
N LEU A 141 5.89 9.78 19.61
CA LEU A 141 7.31 9.65 19.29
C LEU A 141 7.88 8.34 19.86
N VAL A 142 7.52 8.02 21.10
CA VAL A 142 7.91 6.75 21.74
C VAL A 142 7.34 5.58 20.96
N GLU A 143 6.03 5.59 20.67
CA GLU A 143 5.37 4.57 19.85
C GLU A 143 6.06 4.39 18.51
N PHE A 144 6.45 5.47 17.83
CA PHE A 144 7.17 5.39 16.56
C PHE A 144 8.55 4.74 16.71
N ASN A 145 9.31 5.07 17.75
CA ASN A 145 10.70 4.67 17.90
C ASN A 145 10.92 3.22 18.39
N VAL A 146 10.02 2.67 19.23
CA VAL A 146 10.15 1.33 19.87
C VAL A 146 10.53 0.21 18.89
N ASP A 147 10.10 0.36 17.64
CA ASP A 147 10.19 -0.65 16.60
C ASP A 147 11.08 -0.24 15.41
N MET A 148 11.54 1.01 15.36
CA MET A 148 12.34 1.52 14.23
C MET A 148 13.83 1.26 14.43
N GLY A 149 14.28 1.03 15.67
CA GLY A 149 15.62 0.57 16.01
C GLY A 149 15.72 -0.95 15.86
N GLY A 150 16.42 -1.42 14.84
CA GLY A 150 16.65 -2.85 14.63
C GLY A 150 17.68 -3.41 15.61
N ILE A 151 17.35 -4.53 16.25
CA ILE A 151 18.34 -5.57 16.56
C ILE A 151 18.31 -6.56 15.40
N PRO A 152 19.43 -6.77 14.67
CA PRO A 152 19.53 -7.83 13.68
C PRO A 152 19.91 -9.13 14.40
N GLY A 153 18.95 -9.98 14.73
CA GLY A 153 19.26 -11.30 15.30
C GLY A 153 18.20 -11.92 16.19
N ASP A 154 16.98 -12.10 15.68
CA ASP A 154 16.22 -13.33 16.00
C ASP A 154 15.13 -13.53 14.94
N SER A 155 15.46 -14.30 13.90
CA SER A 155 14.50 -14.77 12.90
C SER A 155 14.10 -16.20 13.24
N SER A 156 13.27 -16.35 14.26
CA SER A 156 12.47 -17.56 14.47
C SER A 156 11.03 -17.15 14.78
N SER A 157 10.27 -16.81 13.75
CA SER A 157 8.91 -17.36 13.53
C SER A 157 8.18 -16.66 12.36
N LYS A 158 7.74 -17.50 11.41
CA LYS A 158 6.60 -17.32 10.50
C LYS A 158 6.82 -16.39 9.31
N LEU A 159 7.39 -16.99 8.25
CA LEU A 159 6.98 -16.73 6.87
C LEU A 159 5.45 -16.84 6.78
N ARG A 160 4.75 -15.70 6.71
CA ARG A 160 3.37 -15.63 6.21
C ARG A 160 3.30 -14.51 5.19
N LEU A 161 3.36 -14.90 3.92
CA LEU A 161 2.83 -14.09 2.82
C LEU A 161 1.38 -13.71 3.17
N THR A 162 1.05 -12.46 2.94
CA THR A 162 -0.25 -11.80 3.21
C THR A 162 -1.46 -12.72 3.03
N PRO A 163 -2.42 -12.66 3.97
CA PRO A 163 -3.77 -12.26 3.57
C PRO A 163 -4.27 -11.04 4.36
N THR A 164 -4.71 -10.03 3.63
CA THR A 164 -5.47 -8.87 4.10
C THR A 164 -6.84 -9.28 4.64
N THR A 165 -7.12 -9.08 5.93
CA THR A 165 -8.48 -8.82 6.46
C THR A 165 -8.42 -8.20 7.87
N PRO A 166 -9.16 -7.09 8.17
CA PRO A 166 -9.50 -6.67 9.53
C PRO A 166 -10.69 -7.47 10.12
N PRO A 167 -10.92 -7.43 11.45
CA PRO A 167 -11.76 -8.41 12.16
C PRO A 167 -13.26 -8.12 12.00
N ASN A 168 -14.06 -9.17 11.79
CA ASN A 168 -15.51 -9.13 11.92
C ASN A 168 -15.92 -9.65 13.30
N VAL A 169 -16.75 -8.89 14.00
CA VAL A 169 -17.41 -9.27 15.26
C VAL A 169 -18.71 -9.98 14.90
N GLY A 170 -18.88 -11.24 15.33
CA GLY A 170 -20.14 -11.95 15.10
C GLY A 170 -20.19 -13.38 15.60
N LYS A 171 -20.52 -13.53 16.89
CA LYS A 171 -21.44 -14.50 17.50
C LYS A 171 -21.09 -16.01 17.57
N LEU A 172 -21.07 -16.46 18.83
CA LEU A 172 -21.09 -17.82 19.38
C LEU A 172 -22.12 -18.78 18.75
N ALA A 173 -21.75 -20.06 18.58
CA ALA A 173 -22.40 -21.22 19.22
C ALA A 173 -21.60 -22.51 18.98
N ALA A 174 -21.59 -23.37 19.99
CA ALA A 174 -20.92 -24.66 20.09
C ALA A 174 -21.55 -25.74 19.19
N ASP A 175 -20.77 -26.74 18.75
CA ASP A 175 -20.78 -28.08 19.36
C ASP A 175 -19.69 -28.97 18.73
N SER A 176 -19.09 -29.85 19.54
CA SER A 176 -18.23 -31.00 19.17
C SER A 176 -19.10 -32.28 19.26
N PRO A 177 -18.70 -33.53 18.91
CA PRO A 177 -17.31 -34.02 19.02
C PRO A 177 -16.82 -35.22 18.15
N GLN A 178 -15.50 -35.42 18.23
CA GLN A 178 -14.66 -36.66 18.15
C GLN A 178 -14.47 -37.45 16.82
N ILE A 179 -13.20 -37.77 16.49
CA ILE A 179 -12.56 -39.10 16.66
C ILE A 179 -11.13 -39.14 16.02
N SER A 180 -10.14 -39.52 16.84
CA SER A 180 -8.90 -40.32 16.64
C SER A 180 -7.76 -39.99 15.64
N THR A 181 -6.55 -39.96 16.20
CA THR A 181 -5.15 -40.08 15.67
C THR A 181 -4.79 -41.52 15.20
N PRO A 182 -3.55 -41.93 14.79
CA PRO A 182 -2.22 -41.26 14.68
C PRO A 182 -1.32 -41.62 13.43
N ALA A 183 -0.08 -41.11 13.42
CA ALA A 183 1.14 -41.54 12.70
C ALA A 183 1.19 -41.28 11.17
N ASP A 184 2.31 -41.11 10.47
CA ASP A 184 3.74 -40.79 10.65
C ASP A 184 4.22 -40.55 9.18
N GLU A 185 5.48 -40.16 8.99
CA GLU A 185 6.22 -40.13 7.70
C GLU A 185 6.33 -38.78 6.97
N SER A 186 7.51 -38.18 7.14
CA SER A 186 8.03 -37.03 6.40
C SER A 186 8.49 -37.45 5.00
N PRO A 187 8.26 -36.61 3.97
CA PRO A 187 9.32 -36.40 2.99
C PRO A 187 9.53 -34.92 2.57
N GLU A 188 10.76 -34.66 2.12
CA GLU A 188 11.41 -33.42 1.68
C GLU A 188 10.60 -32.45 0.77
N PRO A 189 10.95 -31.15 0.73
CA PRO A 189 10.14 -30.14 0.04
C PRO A 189 10.38 -30.14 -1.46
N LYS A 190 9.35 -30.50 -2.24
CA LYS A 190 9.28 -30.24 -3.68
C LYS A 190 9.17 -28.73 -3.92
N ARG A 191 10.14 -28.13 -4.62
CA ARG A 191 10.04 -26.76 -5.17
C ARG A 191 8.75 -26.64 -5.99
N SER A 192 7.80 -25.85 -5.52
CA SER A 192 6.62 -25.48 -6.29
C SER A 192 7.03 -24.54 -7.43
N ARG A 193 6.79 -25.00 -8.65
CA ARG A 193 6.93 -24.21 -9.88
C ARG A 193 5.94 -23.05 -9.79
N VAL A 194 6.45 -21.82 -9.75
CA VAL A 194 5.64 -20.61 -9.87
C VAL A 194 5.04 -20.63 -11.27
N GLU A 195 3.73 -20.82 -11.38
CA GLU A 195 3.02 -20.68 -12.64
C GLU A 195 3.17 -19.22 -13.09
N ASN A 196 3.82 -19.03 -14.23
CA ASN A 196 3.95 -17.72 -14.85
C ASN A 196 2.54 -17.21 -15.17
N PHE A 197 2.11 -16.18 -14.46
CA PHE A 197 0.82 -15.56 -14.68
C PHE A 197 0.87 -14.81 -16.02
N ASP A 198 0.24 -15.38 -17.05
CA ASP A 198 0.28 -14.86 -18.41
C ASP A 198 -0.61 -13.61 -18.53
N PHE A 199 0.04 -12.45 -18.38
CA PHE A 199 -0.59 -11.15 -18.50
C PHE A 199 -1.26 -10.94 -19.88
N LYS A 200 -0.75 -11.61 -20.93
CA LYS A 200 -1.28 -11.49 -22.29
C LYS A 200 -2.62 -12.21 -22.43
N ALA A 201 -2.77 -13.37 -21.79
CA ALA A 201 -4.03 -14.11 -21.76
C ALA A 201 -5.13 -13.31 -21.05
N MET A 202 -4.80 -12.63 -19.95
CA MET A 202 -5.79 -11.81 -19.22
C MET A 202 -6.21 -10.57 -20.01
N THR A 203 -5.28 -9.90 -20.70
CA THR A 203 -5.63 -8.78 -21.59
C THR A 203 -6.50 -9.23 -22.76
N GLN A 204 -6.25 -10.41 -23.32
CA GLN A 204 -7.04 -10.99 -24.41
C GLN A 204 -8.49 -11.27 -23.95
N THR A 205 -8.66 -11.92 -22.80
CA THR A 205 -10.00 -12.20 -22.24
C THR A 205 -10.77 -10.91 -21.94
N ALA A 206 -10.09 -9.85 -21.45
CA ALA A 206 -10.72 -8.57 -21.19
C ALA A 206 -11.20 -7.87 -22.48
N GLU A 207 -10.45 -7.98 -23.57
CA GLU A 207 -10.83 -7.44 -24.88
C GLU A 207 -12.01 -8.22 -25.51
N GLU A 208 -12.03 -9.54 -25.36
CA GLU A 208 -13.14 -10.38 -25.82
C GLU A 208 -14.46 -10.06 -25.10
N LEU A 209 -14.42 -9.90 -23.77
CA LEU A 209 -15.60 -9.51 -23.00
C LEU A 209 -16.09 -8.10 -23.36
N LEU A 210 -15.17 -7.17 -23.61
CA LEU A 210 -15.54 -5.81 -24.04
C LEU A 210 -16.21 -5.84 -25.43
N THR A 211 -15.80 -6.77 -26.29
CA THR A 211 -16.36 -6.96 -27.62
C THR A 211 -17.76 -7.56 -27.55
N ILE A 212 -17.98 -8.52 -26.65
CA ILE A 212 -19.31 -9.12 -26.43
C ILE A 212 -20.29 -8.08 -25.90
N LEU A 213 -19.88 -7.26 -24.93
CA LEU A 213 -20.74 -6.21 -24.36
C LEU A 213 -21.16 -5.16 -25.39
N LYS A 214 -20.28 -4.83 -26.34
CA LYS A 214 -20.60 -3.92 -27.46
C LYS A 214 -21.56 -4.53 -28.50
N LYS A 215 -21.74 -5.84 -28.52
CA LYS A 215 -22.70 -6.52 -29.42
C LYS A 215 -24.10 -6.66 -28.80
N LEU A 216 -24.26 -6.27 -27.54
CA LEU A 216 -25.53 -6.31 -26.81
C LEU A 216 -26.22 -4.94 -26.74
N GLU A 217 -25.61 -3.89 -27.31
CA GLU A 217 -26.22 -2.58 -27.62
C GLU A 217 -26.66 -2.55 -29.09
#